data_AF-A0A090WI87-F1
#
_entry.id   AF-A0A090WI87-F1
#
_cell.length_a   1.000
_cell.length_b   1.000
_cell.length_c   1.000
_cell.angle_alpha   90.00
_cell.angle_beta   90.00
_cell.angle_gamma   90.00
#
_symmetry.space_group_name_H-M   'P 1'
#
loop_
_entity.id
_entity.type
_entity.pdbx_description
1 polymer ?
#
loop_
_entity_poly.entity_id
_entity_poly.type
_entity_poly.pdbx_seq_one_letter_code
_entity_poly.pdbx_strand_id
1 'polypeptide(L)'
;MDLLSYPIYKKVSLFALCFIVGMIVEWLGVHTGSLFGDYFYGDNLGPKLDGIPYLIGVNWAILAFISHSISQSYIKNITAQIFSAAGLMVILDFFLEHICDYAGYWHFNGGAGWWNYICWFIVASILHAVLAHYKLKGDRNTSLHLYTAQLIFALGLWIIISI
;
A
#
# COMPACT_ATOMS: atom_id res chain seq x y z
N MET A 1 8.93 -4.61 -27.10
CA MET A 1 9.06 -5.81 -26.22
C MET A 1 7.81 -5.89 -25.36
N ASP A 2 6.81 -6.56 -25.90
CA ASP A 2 5.40 -6.48 -25.51
C ASP A 2 5.11 -6.85 -24.06
N LEU A 3 4.02 -6.31 -23.52
CA LEU A 3 3.44 -6.66 -22.21
C LEU A 3 3.24 -8.19 -22.05
N LEU A 4 3.13 -8.93 -23.16
CA LEU A 4 3.03 -10.39 -23.23
C LEU A 4 4.33 -11.14 -22.85
N SER A 5 5.48 -10.46 -22.80
CA SER A 5 6.79 -11.08 -22.50
C SER A 5 7.07 -11.27 -21.01
N TYR A 6 6.29 -10.63 -20.11
CA TYR A 6 6.49 -10.79 -18.67
C TYR A 6 5.62 -11.95 -18.15
N PRO A 7 6.22 -13.07 -17.68
CA PRO A 7 5.45 -14.25 -17.36
C PRO A 7 4.47 -14.01 -16.21
N ILE A 8 3.25 -14.53 -16.36
CA ILE A 8 2.19 -14.37 -15.35
C ILE A 8 2.60 -14.93 -13.99
N TYR A 9 3.33 -16.05 -13.96
CA TYR A 9 3.80 -16.66 -12.71
C TYR A 9 4.71 -15.71 -11.94
N LYS A 10 5.54 -14.89 -12.60
CA LYS A 10 6.38 -13.89 -11.91
C LYS A 10 5.53 -12.80 -11.27
N LYS A 11 4.47 -12.33 -11.95
CA LYS A 11 3.54 -11.35 -11.39
C LYS A 11 2.83 -11.94 -10.17
N VAL A 12 2.33 -13.16 -10.27
CA VAL A 12 1.66 -13.85 -9.17
C VAL A 12 2.61 -14.06 -7.98
N SER A 13 3.85 -14.49 -8.22
CA SER A 13 4.85 -14.65 -7.16
C SER A 13 5.21 -13.34 -6.49
N LEU A 14 5.40 -12.24 -7.24
CA LEU A 14 5.67 -10.92 -6.68
C LEU A 14 4.46 -10.36 -5.92
N PHE A 15 3.25 -10.62 -6.42
CA PHE A 15 2.02 -10.22 -5.75
C PHE A 15 1.89 -10.96 -4.41
N ALA A 16 2.10 -12.28 -4.41
CA ALA A 16 2.11 -13.09 -3.20
C ALA A 16 3.21 -12.64 -2.23
N LEU A 17 4.40 -12.26 -2.73
CA LEU A 17 5.46 -11.71 -1.90
C LEU A 17 5.02 -10.41 -1.21
N CYS A 18 4.49 -9.44 -1.95
CA CYS A 18 3.99 -8.18 -1.39
C CYS A 18 2.85 -8.43 -0.39
N PHE A 19 1.96 -9.37 -0.68
CA PHE A 19 0.90 -9.80 0.22
C PHE A 19 1.46 -10.35 1.52
N ILE A 20 2.39 -11.31 1.45
CA ILE A 20 2.97 -11.96 2.64
C ILE A 20 3.75 -10.95 3.47
N VAL A 21 4.57 -10.10 2.83
CA VAL A 21 5.31 -9.04 3.53
C VAL A 21 4.33 -8.08 4.20
N GLY A 22 3.28 -7.65 3.50
CA GLY A 22 2.19 -6.83 4.06
C GLY A 22 1.57 -7.46 5.29
N MET A 23 1.12 -8.71 5.19
CA MET A 23 0.54 -9.44 6.33
C MET A 23 1.51 -9.55 7.51
N ILE A 24 2.81 -9.78 7.27
CA ILE A 24 3.81 -9.88 8.33
C ILE A 24 4.03 -8.52 9.01
N VAL A 25 4.18 -7.43 8.26
CA VAL A 25 4.42 -6.11 8.86
C VAL A 25 3.19 -5.63 9.61
N GLU A 26 1.97 -5.91 9.13
CA GLU A 26 0.74 -5.58 9.85
C GLU A 26 0.58 -6.43 11.10
N TRP A 27 0.90 -7.73 11.02
CA TRP A 27 0.89 -8.59 12.19
C TRP A 27 1.86 -8.10 13.27
N LEU A 28 3.08 -7.72 12.88
CA LEU A 28 4.04 -7.10 13.79
C LEU A 28 3.50 -5.76 14.33
N GLY A 29 2.96 -4.90 13.46
CA GLY A 29 2.39 -3.61 13.83
C GLY A 29 1.32 -3.73 14.92
N VAL A 30 0.29 -4.55 14.69
CA VAL A 30 -0.82 -4.76 15.63
C VAL A 30 -0.35 -5.38 16.96
N HIS A 31 0.55 -6.35 16.93
CA HIS A 31 0.90 -7.11 18.13
C HIS A 31 2.01 -6.49 18.97
N THR A 32 2.92 -5.72 18.36
CA THR A 32 4.05 -5.10 19.10
C THR A 32 3.88 -3.60 19.28
N GLY A 33 3.04 -2.95 18.47
CA GLY A 33 2.93 -1.49 18.39
C GLY A 33 4.18 -0.79 17.84
N SER A 34 5.20 -1.52 17.40
CA SER A 34 6.53 -0.95 17.12
C SER A 34 6.66 -0.31 15.73
N LEU A 35 5.76 -0.64 14.80
CA LEU A 35 5.81 -0.15 13.43
C LEU A 35 4.87 1.04 13.23
N PHE A 36 3.57 0.81 13.39
CA PHE A 36 2.57 1.82 13.02
C PHE A 36 2.02 2.59 14.22
N GLY A 37 2.25 2.09 15.45
CA GLY A 37 1.68 2.62 16.69
C GLY A 37 0.68 1.63 17.30
N ASP A 38 -0.11 2.09 18.25
CA ASP A 38 -1.16 1.28 18.89
C ASP A 38 -2.46 1.41 18.09
N TYR A 39 -2.83 0.34 17.39
CA TYR A 39 -4.03 0.29 16.54
C TYR A 39 -4.59 -1.13 16.42
N PHE A 40 -5.85 -1.23 16.04
CA PHE A 40 -6.50 -2.51 15.72
C PHE A 40 -7.43 -2.37 14.51
N TYR A 41 -7.67 -3.48 13.81
CA TYR A 41 -8.57 -3.51 12.66
C TYR A 41 -10.03 -3.65 13.05
N GLY A 42 -10.89 -2.85 12.42
CA GLY A 42 -12.34 -2.98 12.44
C GLY A 42 -12.85 -4.12 11.56
N ASP A 43 -14.16 -4.28 11.46
CA ASP A 43 -14.78 -5.46 10.82
C ASP A 43 -15.08 -5.29 9.33
N ASN A 44 -14.93 -4.08 8.78
CA ASN A 44 -15.34 -3.77 7.40
C ASN A 44 -14.35 -4.25 6.33
N LEU A 45 -13.19 -4.79 6.73
CA LEU A 45 -12.19 -5.35 5.81
C LEU A 45 -12.30 -6.88 5.65
N GLY A 46 -13.36 -7.48 6.19
CA GLY A 46 -13.68 -8.90 6.01
C GLY A 46 -12.87 -9.83 6.93
N PRO A 47 -12.68 -11.11 6.53
CA PRO A 47 -12.08 -12.12 7.39
C PRO A 47 -10.66 -11.78 7.82
N LYS A 48 -10.36 -12.05 9.10
CA LYS A 48 -9.09 -11.74 9.75
C LYS A 48 -8.30 -13.00 10.09
N LEU A 49 -6.98 -12.92 9.99
CA LEU A 49 -6.02 -13.83 10.58
C LEU A 49 -5.43 -13.16 11.80
N ASP A 50 -5.75 -13.67 12.99
CA ASP A 50 -5.20 -13.15 14.26
C ASP A 50 -5.40 -11.63 14.44
N GLY A 51 -6.57 -11.13 14.05
CA GLY A 51 -6.89 -9.70 14.08
C GLY A 51 -6.49 -8.90 12.83
N ILE A 52 -5.73 -9.46 11.89
CA ILE A 52 -5.28 -8.79 10.66
C ILE A 52 -6.13 -9.24 9.46
N PRO A 53 -6.89 -8.36 8.79
CA PRO A 53 -7.72 -8.71 7.63
C PRO A 53 -6.89 -9.20 6.45
N TYR A 54 -7.29 -10.29 5.78
CA TYR A 54 -6.60 -10.72 4.56
C TYR A 54 -6.59 -9.65 3.46
N LEU A 55 -7.62 -8.81 3.45
CA LEU A 55 -7.74 -7.72 2.48
C LEU A 55 -6.60 -6.70 2.61
N ILE A 56 -6.00 -6.52 3.80
CA ILE A 56 -4.87 -5.60 3.93
C ILE A 56 -3.63 -6.09 3.18
N GLY A 57 -3.34 -7.40 3.23
CA GLY A 57 -2.27 -7.99 2.43
C GLY A 57 -2.51 -7.80 0.94
N VAL A 58 -3.77 -7.94 0.50
CA VAL A 58 -4.16 -7.67 -0.90
C VAL A 58 -3.93 -6.20 -1.25
N ASN A 59 -4.30 -5.27 -0.36
CA ASN A 59 -4.08 -3.84 -0.54
C ASN A 59 -2.58 -3.51 -0.65
N TRP A 60 -1.73 -4.06 0.23
CA TRP A 60 -0.27 -3.94 0.12
C TRP A 60 0.25 -4.35 -1.25
N ALA A 61 -0.21 -5.49 -1.77
CA ALA A 61 0.20 -5.98 -3.08
C ALA A 61 -0.32 -5.13 -4.24
N ILE A 62 -1.60 -4.71 -4.21
CA ILE A 62 -2.19 -3.82 -5.22
C ILE A 62 -1.44 -2.49 -5.24
N LEU A 63 -1.27 -1.86 -4.08
CA LEU A 63 -0.60 -0.56 -3.95
C LEU A 63 0.83 -0.63 -4.45
N ALA A 64 1.60 -1.64 -4.03
CA ALA A 64 2.96 -1.83 -4.48
C ALA A 64 3.05 -1.99 -6.01
N PHE A 65 2.10 -2.67 -6.65
CA PHE A 65 2.08 -2.85 -8.10
C PHE A 65 1.72 -1.55 -8.83
N ILE A 66 0.65 -0.87 -8.42
CA ILE A 66 0.17 0.31 -9.13
C ILE A 66 1.12 1.50 -8.94
N SER A 67 1.64 1.73 -7.73
CA SER A 67 2.59 2.83 -7.48
C SER A 67 3.93 2.58 -8.18
N HIS A 68 4.39 1.32 -8.24
CA HIS A 68 5.57 0.95 -9.01
C HIS A 68 5.37 1.23 -10.50
N SER A 69 4.24 0.80 -11.08
CA SER A 69 3.94 1.00 -12.49
C SER A 69 3.77 2.48 -12.85
N ILE A 70 3.14 3.27 -11.97
CA ILE A 70 3.04 4.73 -12.13
C ILE A 70 4.44 5.31 -12.13
N SER A 71 5.24 5.07 -11.09
CA SER A 71 6.55 5.68 -10.96
C SER A 71 7.50 5.28 -12.10
N GLN A 72 7.51 4.01 -12.51
CA GLN A 72 8.34 3.51 -13.62
C GLN A 72 8.01 4.21 -14.95
N SER A 73 6.76 4.66 -15.12
CA SER A 73 6.33 5.31 -16.36
C SER A 73 6.87 6.73 -16.51
N TYR A 74 7.22 7.40 -15.41
CA TYR A 74 7.66 8.80 -15.40
C TYR A 74 9.13 8.97 -15.01
N ILE A 75 9.72 8.01 -14.30
CA ILE A 75 11.05 8.14 -13.71
C ILE A 75 11.98 7.05 -14.22
N LYS A 76 13.08 7.46 -14.84
CA LYS A 76 14.09 6.55 -15.41
C LYS A 76 15.17 6.13 -14.41
N ASN A 77 15.49 6.98 -13.44
CA ASN A 77 16.47 6.66 -12.40
C ASN A 77 15.85 5.67 -11.41
N ILE A 78 16.47 4.51 -11.22
CA ILE A 78 15.90 3.42 -10.42
C ILE A 78 15.71 3.81 -8.95
N THR A 79 16.64 4.56 -8.36
CA THR A 79 16.55 5.00 -6.96
C THR A 79 15.42 6.01 -6.79
N ALA A 80 15.33 7.00 -7.68
CA ALA A 80 14.23 7.96 -7.67
C ALA A 80 12.88 7.26 -7.92
N GLN A 81 12.84 6.26 -8.80
CA GLN A 81 11.64 5.48 -9.05
C GLN A 81 11.18 4.73 -7.78
N ILE A 82 12.10 4.09 -7.06
CA ILE A 82 11.79 3.36 -5.81
C ILE A 82 11.19 4.31 -4.78
N PHE A 83 11.85 5.45 -4.53
CA PHE A 83 11.39 6.40 -3.52
C PHE A 83 10.11 7.13 -3.92
N SER A 84 9.92 7.45 -5.20
CA SER A 84 8.67 8.02 -5.67
C SER A 84 7.51 7.03 -5.60
N ALA A 85 7.72 5.75 -5.92
CA ALA A 85 6.70 4.72 -5.74
C ALA A 85 6.31 4.53 -4.26
N ALA A 86 7.30 4.51 -3.35
CA ALA A 86 7.06 4.45 -1.92
C ALA A 86 6.31 5.69 -1.41
N GLY A 87 6.68 6.87 -1.89
CA GLY A 87 6.00 8.12 -1.59
C GLY A 87 4.53 8.12 -2.01
N LEU A 88 4.19 7.54 -3.17
CA LEU A 88 2.80 7.38 -3.59
C LEU A 88 2.00 6.49 -2.61
N MET A 89 2.60 5.41 -2.10
CA MET A 89 1.93 4.59 -1.09
C MET A 89 1.65 5.39 0.19
N VAL A 90 2.65 6.14 0.69
CA VAL A 90 2.49 6.97 1.90
C VAL A 90 1.49 8.12 1.70
N ILE A 91 1.43 8.72 0.51
CA ILE A 91 0.45 9.77 0.21
C ILE A 91 -0.96 9.21 0.32
N LEU A 92 -1.22 8.04 -0.24
CA LEU A 92 -2.54 7.42 -0.15
C LEU A 92 -2.85 7.00 1.30
N ASP A 93 -1.89 6.37 1.97
CA ASP A 93 -1.98 5.96 3.39
C ASP A 93 -2.39 7.14 4.27
N PHE A 94 -1.69 8.28 4.15
CA PHE A 94 -1.99 9.51 4.87
C PHE A 94 -3.46 9.92 4.75
N PHE A 95 -4.07 9.87 3.56
CA PHE A 95 -5.48 10.20 3.41
C PHE A 95 -6.41 9.12 3.95
N LEU A 96 -6.03 7.85 3.86
CA LEU A 96 -6.78 6.74 4.46
C LEU A 96 -6.81 6.85 5.99
N GLU A 97 -5.73 7.31 6.61
CA GLU A 97 -5.67 7.51 8.07
C GLU A 97 -6.70 8.52 8.60
N HIS A 98 -7.11 9.49 7.78
CA HIS A 98 -8.12 10.47 8.19
C HIS A 98 -9.55 9.91 8.16
N ILE A 99 -9.76 8.82 7.43
CA ILE A 99 -11.08 8.22 7.22
C ILE A 99 -11.21 6.82 7.83
N CYS A 100 -10.12 6.23 8.33
CA CYS A 100 -10.05 4.82 8.70
C CYS A 100 -11.09 4.45 9.77
N ASP A 101 -11.29 5.31 10.76
CA ASP A 101 -12.29 5.14 11.81
C ASP A 101 -13.72 5.16 11.28
N TYR A 102 -14.04 6.18 10.46
CA TYR A 102 -15.36 6.35 9.87
C TYR A 102 -15.69 5.23 8.87
N ALA A 103 -14.69 4.76 8.12
CA ALA A 103 -14.82 3.66 7.18
C ALA A 103 -14.84 2.29 7.88
N GLY A 104 -14.56 2.22 9.19
CA GLY A 104 -14.46 0.99 9.98
C GLY A 104 -13.30 0.08 9.54
N TYR A 105 -12.22 0.68 9.03
CA TYR A 105 -11.04 -0.04 8.56
C TYR A 105 -10.12 -0.43 9.72
N TRP A 106 -9.58 0.57 10.41
CA TRP A 106 -8.75 0.41 11.60
C TRP A 106 -8.88 1.64 12.49
N HIS A 107 -8.57 1.46 13.77
CA HIS A 107 -8.63 2.50 14.79
C HIS A 107 -7.28 2.67 15.46
N PHE A 108 -6.77 3.90 15.47
CA PHE A 108 -5.55 4.28 16.18
C PHE A 108 -5.87 4.87 17.55
N ASN A 109 -5.16 4.42 18.59
CA ASN A 109 -5.24 5.00 19.92
C ASN A 109 -4.45 6.33 19.96
N GLY A 110 -5.12 7.43 19.62
CA GLY A 110 -4.52 8.76 19.54
C GLY A 110 -4.12 9.21 18.11
N GLY A 111 -4.60 8.51 17.09
CA GLY A 111 -4.33 8.81 15.68
C GLY A 111 -2.98 8.29 15.16
N ALA A 112 -2.81 8.24 13.85
CA ALA A 112 -1.57 7.80 13.22
C ALA A 112 -0.42 8.78 13.49
N GLY A 113 0.61 8.32 14.18
CA GLY A 113 1.81 9.11 14.47
C GLY A 113 2.74 9.25 13.26
N TRP A 114 3.68 10.20 13.31
CA TRP A 114 4.66 10.41 12.23
C TRP A 114 5.52 9.16 11.92
N TRP A 115 5.73 8.31 12.93
CA TRP A 115 6.46 7.05 12.81
C TRP A 115 5.77 6.05 11.87
N ASN A 116 4.42 6.04 11.84
CA ASN A 116 3.63 5.22 10.90
C ASN A 116 4.09 5.44 9.46
N TYR A 117 4.14 6.70 9.03
CA TYR A 117 4.49 7.07 7.67
C TYR A 117 5.94 6.73 7.32
N ILE A 118 6.86 6.77 8.29
CA ILE A 118 8.25 6.36 8.09
C ILE A 118 8.34 4.84 7.92
N CYS A 119 7.64 4.07 8.75
CA CYS A 119 7.59 2.62 8.61
C CYS A 119 7.00 2.20 7.26
N TRP A 120 5.87 2.79 6.87
CA TRP A 120 5.29 2.61 5.54
C TRP A 120 6.30 2.95 4.43
N PHE A 121 6.98 4.09 4.51
CA PHE A 121 7.96 4.50 3.51
C PHE A 121 9.13 3.52 3.39
N ILE A 122 9.68 3.04 4.51
CA ILE A 122 10.80 2.09 4.54
C ILE A 122 10.38 0.75 3.95
N VAL A 123 9.27 0.18 4.41
CA VAL A 123 8.76 -1.11 3.94
C VAL A 123 8.41 -1.02 2.44
N ALA A 124 7.69 0.01 2.03
CA ALA A 124 7.36 0.24 0.62
C ALA A 124 8.62 0.41 -0.24
N SER A 125 9.64 1.12 0.23
CA SER A 125 10.91 1.28 -0.49
C SER A 125 11.60 -0.07 -0.72
N ILE A 126 11.60 -0.97 0.28
CA ILE A 126 12.16 -2.31 0.15
C ILE A 126 11.36 -3.13 -0.88
N LEU A 127 10.04 -3.11 -0.79
CA LEU A 127 9.17 -3.80 -1.76
C LEU A 127 9.42 -3.27 -3.18
N HIS A 128 9.48 -1.96 -3.37
CA HIS A 128 9.74 -1.35 -4.67
C HIS A 128 11.15 -1.64 -5.19
N ALA A 129 12.16 -1.76 -4.33
CA ALA A 129 13.49 -2.21 -4.73
C ALA A 129 13.45 -3.64 -5.29
N VAL A 130 12.69 -4.54 -4.65
CA VAL A 130 12.46 -5.90 -5.15
C VAL A 130 11.72 -5.87 -6.49
N LEU A 131 10.62 -5.11 -6.61
CA LEU A 131 9.86 -5.02 -7.86
C LEU A 131 10.70 -4.42 -9.00
N ALA A 132 11.55 -3.44 -8.71
CA ALA A 132 12.48 -2.84 -9.66
C ALA A 132 13.56 -3.84 -10.10
N HIS A 133 14.12 -4.61 -9.16
CA HIS A 133 15.10 -5.67 -9.43
C HIS A 133 14.52 -6.72 -10.38
N TYR A 134 13.29 -7.18 -10.14
CA TYR A 134 12.59 -8.13 -11.00
C TYR A 134 11.94 -7.49 -12.24
N LYS A 135 12.17 -6.19 -12.46
CA LYS A 135 11.69 -5.41 -13.61
C LYS A 135 10.20 -5.65 -13.87
N LEU A 136 9.39 -5.54 -12.81
CA LEU A 136 7.94 -5.68 -12.91
C LEU A 136 7.42 -4.79 -14.04
N LYS A 137 6.55 -5.34 -14.88
CA LYS A 137 5.84 -4.60 -15.92
C LYS A 137 4.36 -4.50 -15.56
N GLY A 138 3.90 -3.26 -15.34
CA GLY A 138 2.49 -2.92 -15.15
C GLY A 138 1.94 -2.12 -16.33
N ASP A 139 0.61 -1.98 -16.38
CA ASP A 139 -0.05 -1.06 -17.29
C ASP A 139 -0.23 0.31 -16.61
N ARG A 140 0.29 1.36 -17.23
CA ARG A 140 0.26 2.71 -16.67
C ARG A 140 -1.17 3.23 -16.47
N ASN A 141 -2.04 3.06 -17.47
CA ASN A 141 -3.38 3.65 -17.46
C ASN A 141 -4.25 2.98 -16.38
N THR A 142 -4.23 1.65 -16.30
CA THR A 142 -4.93 0.87 -15.27
C THR A 142 -4.43 1.26 -13.89
N SER A 143 -3.11 1.37 -13.71
CA SER A 143 -2.51 1.74 -12.43
C SER A 143 -2.90 3.16 -12.00
N LEU A 144 -2.88 4.13 -12.94
CA LEU A 144 -3.33 5.50 -12.68
C LEU A 144 -4.81 5.57 -12.32
N HIS A 145 -5.68 4.82 -13.01
CA HIS A 145 -7.12 4.79 -12.70
C HIS A 145 -7.37 4.20 -11.31
N LEU A 146 -6.74 3.08 -10.98
CA LEU A 146 -6.91 2.45 -9.66
C LEU A 146 -6.40 3.37 -8.53
N TYR A 147 -5.21 3.96 -8.69
CA TYR A 147 -4.65 4.86 -7.69
C TYR A 147 -5.51 6.11 -7.52
N THR A 148 -5.90 6.74 -8.63
CA THR A 148 -6.73 7.95 -8.61
C THR A 148 -8.12 7.67 -8.01
N ALA A 149 -8.72 6.52 -8.31
CA ALA A 149 -10.01 6.15 -7.74
C ALA A 149 -9.93 6.00 -6.21
N GLN A 150 -8.88 5.36 -5.69
CA GLN A 150 -8.66 5.24 -4.24
C GLN A 150 -8.41 6.59 -3.59
N LEU A 151 -7.59 7.43 -4.23
CA LEU A 151 -7.28 8.77 -3.72
C LEU A 151 -8.51 9.69 -3.72
N ILE A 152 -9.32 9.66 -4.79
CA ILE A 152 -10.58 10.42 -4.86
C ILE A 152 -11.56 9.92 -3.80
N PHE A 153 -11.65 8.61 -3.59
CA PHE A 153 -12.49 8.05 -2.53
C PHE A 153 -12.05 8.54 -1.15
N ALA A 154 -10.75 8.44 -0.82
CA ALA A 154 -10.21 8.87 0.47
C ALA A 154 -10.41 10.38 0.70
N LEU A 155 -10.06 11.20 -0.29
CA LEU A 155 -10.23 12.66 -0.22
C LEU A 155 -11.71 13.07 -0.14
N GLY A 156 -12.56 12.47 -0.96
CA GLY A 156 -13.99 12.78 -0.99
C GLY A 156 -14.65 12.46 0.34
N LEU A 157 -14.38 11.28 0.90
CA LEU A 157 -14.89 10.92 2.21
C LEU A 157 -14.33 11.81 3.30
N TRP A 158 -13.03 12.12 3.28
CA TRP A 158 -12.40 13.02 4.25
C TRP A 158 -13.03 14.41 4.25
N ILE A 159 -13.29 14.98 3.08
CA ILE A 159 -13.98 16.28 2.96
C ILE A 159 -15.40 16.19 3.56
N ILE A 160 -16.15 15.14 3.23
CA ILE A 160 -17.54 14.97 3.71
C ILE A 160 -17.60 14.91 5.25
N ILE A 161 -16.69 14.17 5.89
CA ILE A 161 -16.67 14.05 7.36
C ILE A 161 -16.12 15.30 8.08
N SER A 162 -15.45 16.20 7.36
CA SER A 162 -14.81 17.39 7.92
C SER A 162 -15.67 18.66 7.80
N ILE A 163 -16.82 18.58 7.13
CA ILE A 163 -17.82 19.65 7.00
C ILE A 163 -18.82 19.54 8.15
#